data_AF-A0A973IX48-F1
#
_entry.id   AF-A0A973IX48-F1
#
_cell.length_a   1.000
_cell.length_b   1.000
_cell.length_c   1.000
_cell.angle_alpha   90.00
_cell.angle_beta   90.00
_cell.angle_gamma   90.00
#
_symmetry.space_group_name_H-M   'P 1'
#
loop_
_entity.id
_entity.type
_entity.pdbx_description
1 polymer ?
#
loop_
_entity_poly.entity_id
_entity_poly.type
_entity_poly.pdbx_seq_one_letter_code
_entity_poly.pdbx_strand_id
1 'polypeptide(L)'
;AEIATAFSGFVSTGFAITNAAETNTSGSNNYRYVAWKKNAGIIITLSQTGTQTANMTIPSADNYIGAAFTLVTDVNSANITSITINEEGTVNATTNLSNLDIRYETAGTCTYNGTETLFGTDSSFDASQTATVTGNMYVSTSQVCVYAIVDVGAGAVNNETLDLEVTAPATDVITNSGVVSPITAVLLSGSTILQSGGNTAPNVPTALAQKKVTGGTTLATGDWTNENQVQFTATASDPDASDTLYLCVEKDNINTALAAANGGDLCGTGVAYSGTPVTVTVTITGMTDATEYHWRAQVRDTAVAYSAYVAYGANPAGDGTTDGNPANRDFGIDTTAPTGGTVNDGLAADTDYNNGTLDTLSANWSGFTSTVAGLNRYEYAIGTTQGGTQVVNWTNNNTSTSVTVGSLSLRTSQKYYFSVRAVDNAGGTGTAVNSNGQEVLPQISFTLNESSVLFNNLNTTNSWTDTKTSTFTTTTNAYNGYSVIAYATDYLRSIAYPSVFISDFQGTYAAPETWAPPGDSKYGFGYSTSDCDVNSALFWTGVSCTGSQKYARFSQSAPGDKVADHAGGIIGSPITNETFTISYRLAVQGSQAASTYRTNITYVIAPNF
;
A
#
# COMPACT_ATOMS: atom_id res chain seq x y z
N ALA A 1 32.07 97.61 -20.70
CA ALA A 1 31.50 97.01 -19.47
C ALA A 1 30.09 96.50 -19.75
N GLU A 2 29.15 97.33 -20.23
CA GLU A 2 27.77 96.91 -20.54
C GLU A 2 27.67 95.80 -21.62
N ILE A 3 28.54 95.81 -22.64
CA ILE A 3 28.59 94.72 -23.63
C ILE A 3 29.08 93.40 -23.01
N ALA A 4 29.93 93.43 -21.98
CA ALA A 4 30.44 92.21 -21.34
C ALA A 4 29.38 91.56 -20.43
N THR A 5 28.51 92.36 -19.81
CA THR A 5 27.44 91.88 -18.93
C THR A 5 26.21 91.41 -19.72
N ALA A 6 25.92 92.01 -20.88
CA ALA A 6 24.86 91.51 -21.77
C ALA A 6 25.23 90.18 -22.46
N PHE A 7 26.52 89.82 -22.51
CA PHE A 7 27.02 88.64 -23.24
C PHE A 7 27.38 87.43 -22.36
N SER A 8 27.34 87.53 -21.03
CA SER A 8 27.56 86.37 -20.14
C SER A 8 26.47 85.31 -20.28
N GLY A 9 25.25 85.69 -20.67
CA GLY A 9 24.16 84.75 -20.99
C GLY A 9 24.31 84.02 -22.33
N PHE A 10 25.22 84.46 -23.21
CA PHE A 10 25.38 83.88 -24.55
C PHE A 10 26.41 82.74 -24.60
N VAL A 11 27.37 82.72 -23.67
CA VAL A 11 28.44 81.70 -23.63
C VAL A 11 27.92 80.35 -23.11
N SER A 12 26.81 80.33 -22.36
CA SER A 12 26.15 79.09 -21.91
C SER A 12 25.41 78.33 -23.03
N THR A 13 25.37 78.86 -24.27
CA THR A 13 24.68 78.25 -25.43
C THR A 13 25.62 77.78 -26.55
N GLY A 14 26.92 77.63 -26.28
CA GLY A 14 27.84 76.92 -27.19
C GLY A 14 28.62 77.76 -28.22
N PHE A 15 28.82 79.06 -27.98
CA PHE A 15 29.69 79.90 -28.82
C PHE A 15 31.10 80.06 -28.24
N ALA A 16 32.14 79.75 -29.01
CA ALA A 16 33.55 80.02 -28.69
C ALA A 16 34.15 81.06 -29.64
N ILE A 17 34.95 82.00 -29.11
CA ILE A 17 35.61 83.05 -29.90
C ILE A 17 36.88 82.48 -30.55
N THR A 18 36.93 82.46 -31.88
CA THR A 18 38.17 82.21 -32.63
C THR A 18 38.47 83.40 -33.53
N ASN A 19 39.42 84.24 -33.06
CA ASN A 19 40.10 85.35 -33.74
C ASN A 19 39.26 86.60 -34.07
N ALA A 20 39.72 87.76 -33.57
CA ALA A 20 39.08 89.06 -33.76
C ALA A 20 39.52 89.75 -35.06
N ALA A 21 38.51 90.04 -35.91
CA ALA A 21 38.30 91.16 -36.84
C ALA A 21 39.45 91.74 -37.70
N GLU A 22 39.26 91.68 -39.03
CA GLU A 22 39.78 92.67 -39.98
C GLU A 22 39.09 94.04 -39.79
N THR A 23 39.86 95.13 -39.89
CA THR A 23 39.34 96.51 -39.89
C THR A 23 39.38 97.11 -41.30
N ASN A 24 38.23 97.44 -41.89
CA ASN A 24 38.17 98.32 -43.06
C ASN A 24 37.98 99.78 -42.61
N THR A 25 38.98 100.62 -42.86
CA THR A 25 38.93 102.06 -42.65
C THR A 25 38.51 102.78 -43.93
N SER A 26 37.21 102.93 -44.16
CA SER A 26 36.71 104.01 -45.03
C SER A 26 35.28 104.42 -44.67
N GLY A 27 35.09 105.69 -44.32
CA GLY A 27 33.78 106.32 -44.08
C GLY A 27 33.55 106.80 -42.65
N SER A 28 33.00 108.01 -42.50
CA SER A 28 32.90 108.82 -41.28
C SER A 28 32.01 108.28 -40.15
N ASN A 29 31.65 107.00 -40.17
CA ASN A 29 30.90 106.33 -39.11
C ASN A 29 31.65 105.05 -38.69
N ASN A 30 32.30 105.09 -37.51
CA ASN A 30 32.97 103.94 -36.91
C ASN A 30 31.95 102.89 -36.44
N TYR A 31 31.58 101.93 -37.28
CA TYR A 31 30.90 100.71 -36.85
C TYR A 31 31.92 99.59 -36.66
N ARG A 32 31.94 98.97 -35.47
CA ARG A 32 32.65 97.71 -35.22
C ARG A 32 31.66 96.58 -35.47
N TYR A 33 31.90 95.77 -36.50
CA TYR A 33 31.17 94.51 -36.68
C TYR A 33 31.94 93.39 -35.96
N VAL A 34 31.23 92.61 -35.15
CA VAL A 34 31.68 91.29 -34.70
C VAL A 34 30.90 90.29 -35.55
N ALA A 35 31.61 89.56 -36.42
CA ALA A 35 31.03 88.42 -37.11
C ALA A 35 31.25 87.17 -36.26
N TRP A 36 30.17 86.49 -35.91
CA TRP A 36 30.17 85.24 -35.17
C TRP A 36 29.86 84.12 -36.15
N LYS A 37 30.67 83.06 -36.19
CA LYS A 37 30.26 81.79 -36.79
C LYS A 37 29.75 80.92 -35.64
N LYS A 38 28.50 80.46 -35.70
CA LYS A 38 28.03 79.36 -34.83
C LYS A 38 28.98 78.19 -35.09
N ASN A 39 29.80 77.82 -34.11
CA ASN A 39 30.31 76.45 -34.10
C ASN A 39 29.06 75.59 -34.00
N ALA A 40 28.71 74.90 -35.08
CA ALA A 40 27.63 73.94 -35.09
C ALA A 40 28.03 72.77 -34.18
N GLY A 41 27.96 72.98 -32.87
CA GLY A 41 27.96 71.90 -31.90
C GLY A 41 26.72 71.07 -32.15
N ILE A 42 26.91 69.74 -32.17
CA ILE A 42 25.85 68.77 -32.42
C ILE A 42 24.74 68.99 -31.39
N ILE A 43 23.50 69.19 -31.84
CA ILE A 43 22.32 69.16 -30.98
C ILE A 43 21.70 67.78 -31.14
N ILE A 44 21.62 67.03 -30.04
CA ILE A 44 20.95 65.74 -29.97
C ILE A 44 19.54 66.02 -29.46
N THR A 45 18.54 65.84 -30.32
CA THR A 45 17.14 66.01 -29.95
C THR A 45 16.65 64.70 -29.32
N LEU A 46 16.32 64.73 -28.04
CA LEU A 46 15.57 63.71 -27.32
C LEU A 46 14.07 64.02 -27.46
N SER A 47 13.32 63.07 -27.98
CA SER A 47 11.85 63.10 -28.02
C SER A 47 11.32 61.73 -27.61
N GLN A 48 10.01 61.54 -27.64
CA GLN A 48 9.38 60.24 -27.38
C GLN A 48 8.33 59.92 -28.43
N THR A 49 8.00 58.63 -28.55
CA THR A 49 6.96 58.11 -29.44
C THR A 49 6.30 56.88 -28.82
N GLY A 50 5.07 56.59 -29.23
CA GLY A 50 4.29 55.48 -28.69
C GLY A 50 3.53 55.86 -27.43
N THR A 51 3.03 54.85 -26.71
CA THR A 51 2.31 55.03 -25.45
C THR A 51 2.64 53.85 -24.55
N GLN A 52 2.90 54.12 -23.27
CA GLN A 52 3.21 53.07 -22.30
C GLN A 52 2.09 52.02 -22.27
N THR A 53 2.47 50.76 -22.03
CA THR A 53 1.54 49.63 -21.90
C THR A 53 0.58 49.91 -20.75
N ALA A 54 -0.73 49.79 -20.97
CA ALA A 54 -1.71 50.22 -19.99
C ALA A 54 -1.65 49.45 -18.65
N ASN A 55 -1.32 48.15 -18.68
CA ASN A 55 -1.23 47.31 -17.48
C ASN A 55 -0.01 46.39 -17.53
N MET A 56 0.59 46.12 -16.37
CA MET A 56 1.72 45.19 -16.22
C MET A 56 1.52 44.32 -14.97
N THR A 57 1.82 43.02 -15.05
CA THR A 57 1.51 42.05 -14.00
C THR A 57 2.54 42.06 -12.88
N ILE A 58 2.12 41.85 -11.63
CA ILE A 58 2.97 41.65 -10.45
C ILE A 58 3.00 40.16 -10.07
N PRO A 59 4.17 39.53 -9.90
CA PRO A 59 5.46 39.92 -10.47
C PRO A 59 5.54 39.60 -11.98
N SER A 60 6.44 40.27 -12.70
CA SER A 60 6.76 39.97 -14.10
C SER A 60 8.21 40.34 -14.41
N ALA A 61 8.78 39.78 -15.48
CA ALA A 61 10.16 40.05 -15.89
C ALA A 61 10.23 40.36 -17.40
N ASP A 62 11.30 41.05 -17.81
CA ASP A 62 11.60 41.43 -19.19
C ASP A 62 10.47 42.23 -19.87
N ASN A 63 9.84 43.15 -19.13
CA ASN A 63 8.69 43.87 -19.65
C ASN A 63 9.09 45.11 -20.47
N TYR A 64 8.82 45.10 -21.77
CA TYR A 64 8.88 46.31 -22.59
C TYR A 64 7.77 47.28 -22.19
N ILE A 65 8.16 48.53 -21.92
CA ILE A 65 7.27 49.58 -21.40
C ILE A 65 6.22 50.05 -22.41
N GLY A 66 6.33 49.73 -23.71
CA GLY A 66 5.31 50.03 -24.72
C GLY A 66 5.51 51.36 -25.48
N ALA A 67 6.40 52.23 -24.98
CA ALA A 67 6.82 53.47 -25.64
C ALA A 67 8.34 53.52 -25.83
N ALA A 68 8.84 54.49 -26.60
CA ALA A 68 10.25 54.64 -26.89
C ALA A 68 10.70 56.11 -26.79
N PHE A 69 11.90 56.32 -26.28
CA PHE A 69 12.62 57.56 -26.49
C PHE A 69 13.23 57.57 -27.90
N THR A 70 13.42 58.75 -28.46
CA THR A 70 14.00 58.94 -29.79
C THR A 70 15.13 59.94 -29.71
N LEU A 71 16.26 59.62 -30.33
CA LEU A 71 17.44 60.47 -30.38
C LEU A 71 17.82 60.72 -31.85
N VAL A 72 18.02 61.98 -32.22
CA VAL A 72 18.50 62.37 -33.55
C VAL A 72 19.39 63.59 -33.46
N THR A 73 20.49 63.60 -34.20
CA THR A 73 21.36 64.79 -34.29
C THR A 73 20.90 65.74 -35.39
N ASP A 74 21.10 67.04 -35.19
CA ASP A 74 20.88 68.04 -36.24
C ASP A 74 21.94 67.95 -37.36
N VAL A 75 23.19 67.64 -37.00
CA VAL A 75 24.32 67.42 -37.89
C VAL A 75 25.30 66.40 -37.32
N ASN A 76 26.10 65.76 -38.19
CA ASN A 76 27.15 64.79 -37.82
C ASN A 76 26.64 63.66 -36.89
N SER A 77 27.54 62.92 -36.25
CA SER A 77 27.20 61.87 -35.30
C SER A 77 27.78 62.17 -33.92
N ALA A 78 27.07 61.77 -32.87
CA ALA A 78 27.52 61.80 -31.49
C ALA A 78 27.40 60.39 -30.87
N ASN A 79 28.13 60.14 -29.78
CA ASN A 79 28.08 58.87 -29.09
C ASN A 79 27.56 59.06 -27.67
N ILE A 80 26.41 58.45 -27.38
CA ILE A 80 25.83 58.39 -26.05
C ILE A 80 26.54 57.32 -25.24
N THR A 81 27.01 57.70 -24.05
CA THR A 81 27.75 56.82 -23.13
C THR A 81 26.98 56.48 -21.87
N SER A 82 25.94 57.27 -21.54
CA SER A 82 25.08 57.02 -20.38
C SER A 82 23.68 57.59 -20.62
N ILE A 83 22.66 56.91 -20.12
CA ILE A 83 21.29 57.39 -20.03
C ILE A 83 20.77 57.10 -18.62
N THR A 84 20.35 58.13 -17.91
CA THR A 84 19.64 58.04 -16.64
C THR A 84 18.13 58.16 -16.91
N ILE A 85 17.37 57.22 -16.36
CA ILE A 85 15.90 57.19 -16.41
C ILE A 85 15.35 57.25 -14.99
N ASN A 86 14.30 58.03 -14.84
CA ASN A 86 13.58 58.24 -13.61
C ASN A 86 12.24 57.49 -13.66
N GLU A 87 11.86 56.89 -12.54
CA GLU A 87 10.52 56.39 -12.29
C GLU A 87 9.72 57.44 -11.52
N GLU A 88 8.66 57.97 -12.13
CA GLU A 88 7.81 59.05 -11.61
C GLU A 88 6.39 58.59 -11.25
N GLY A 89 6.10 57.30 -11.40
CA GLY A 89 4.86 56.69 -10.98
C GLY A 89 4.77 56.54 -9.47
N THR A 90 3.81 55.74 -9.01
CA THR A 90 3.61 55.50 -7.58
C THR A 90 4.32 54.25 -7.06
N VAL A 91 4.86 53.40 -7.94
CA VAL A 91 5.62 52.22 -7.53
C VAL A 91 6.93 52.63 -6.86
N ASN A 92 7.33 51.95 -5.79
CA ASN A 92 8.67 52.13 -5.23
C ASN A 92 9.70 51.41 -6.11
N ALA A 93 10.34 52.14 -7.01
CA ALA A 93 11.30 51.59 -7.97
C ALA A 93 12.50 50.93 -7.28
N THR A 94 13.02 51.51 -6.20
CA THR A 94 14.18 51.00 -5.46
C THR A 94 13.95 49.59 -4.91
N THR A 95 12.72 49.27 -4.49
CA THR A 95 12.39 47.98 -3.88
C THR A 95 11.70 47.01 -4.82
N ASN A 96 10.95 47.53 -5.80
CA ASN A 96 10.00 46.74 -6.57
C ASN A 96 10.28 46.71 -8.07
N LEU A 97 11.26 47.46 -8.57
CA LEU A 97 11.73 47.37 -9.96
C LEU A 97 13.21 46.97 -10.00
N SER A 98 13.58 46.19 -11.00
CA SER A 98 14.97 45.78 -11.20
C SER A 98 15.28 45.57 -12.67
N ASN A 99 16.57 45.43 -12.99
CA ASN A 99 17.07 45.12 -14.33
C ASN A 99 16.51 46.05 -15.40
N LEU A 100 16.72 47.37 -15.24
CA LEU A 100 16.40 48.31 -16.32
C LEU A 100 17.38 48.09 -17.48
N ASP A 101 16.88 47.40 -18.49
CA ASP A 101 17.54 47.15 -19.76
C ASP A 101 17.19 48.28 -20.74
N ILE A 102 18.23 48.86 -21.35
CA ILE A 102 18.05 49.81 -22.44
C ILE A 102 18.48 49.16 -23.74
N ARG A 103 17.55 49.07 -24.69
CA ARG A 103 17.80 48.54 -26.03
C ARG A 103 17.57 49.60 -27.08
N TYR A 104 18.26 49.53 -28.20
CA TYR A 104 18.14 50.51 -29.25
C TYR A 104 18.31 49.96 -30.66
N GLU A 105 17.78 50.70 -31.63
CA GLU A 105 17.98 50.49 -33.05
C GLU A 105 17.92 51.81 -33.83
N THR A 106 18.53 51.88 -35.01
CA THR A 106 18.37 53.02 -35.92
C THR A 106 17.19 52.76 -36.86
N ALA A 107 16.06 53.44 -36.63
CA ALA A 107 14.85 53.25 -37.40
C ALA A 107 14.04 54.55 -37.54
N GLY A 108 13.40 54.74 -38.70
CA GLY A 108 12.49 55.87 -38.93
C GLY A 108 11.14 55.75 -38.21
N THR A 109 10.81 54.56 -37.69
CA THR A 109 9.63 54.29 -36.88
C THR A 109 10.04 53.31 -35.80
N CYS A 110 9.71 53.60 -34.54
CA CYS A 110 10.10 52.77 -33.41
C CYS A 110 9.11 51.62 -33.24
N THR A 111 9.62 50.40 -33.28
CA THR A 111 8.85 49.17 -33.04
C THR A 111 9.75 48.14 -32.36
N TYR A 112 9.52 47.91 -31.07
CA TYR A 112 10.24 46.89 -30.32
C TYR A 112 9.80 45.48 -30.76
N ASN A 113 10.75 44.65 -31.20
CA ASN A 113 10.53 43.27 -31.61
C ASN A 113 11.43 42.26 -30.86
N GLY A 114 12.25 42.74 -29.91
CA GLY A 114 13.12 41.92 -29.07
C GLY A 114 14.50 41.63 -29.67
N THR A 115 14.77 42.06 -30.90
CA THR A 115 16.09 41.88 -31.56
C THR A 115 17.00 43.09 -31.43
N GLU A 116 16.54 44.16 -30.79
CA GLU A 116 17.25 45.42 -30.64
C GLU A 116 18.54 45.27 -29.83
N THR A 117 19.53 46.10 -30.15
CA THR A 117 20.86 46.03 -29.55
C THR A 117 20.81 46.52 -28.11
N LEU A 118 21.35 45.74 -27.17
CA LEU A 118 21.49 46.15 -25.77
C LEU A 118 22.51 47.29 -25.66
N PHE A 119 22.06 48.44 -25.15
CA PHE A 119 22.90 49.55 -24.75
C PHE A 119 23.62 49.24 -23.44
N GLY A 120 22.87 48.72 -22.46
CA GLY A 120 23.35 48.28 -21.16
C GLY A 120 22.19 47.92 -20.23
N THR A 121 22.53 47.55 -19.00
CA THR A 121 21.60 47.19 -17.93
C THR A 121 22.01 47.91 -16.65
N ASP A 122 21.05 48.48 -15.93
CA ASP A 122 21.22 48.80 -14.51
C ASP A 122 20.40 47.82 -13.67
N SER A 123 21.03 47.14 -12.72
CA SER A 123 20.38 46.08 -11.94
C SER A 123 19.31 46.60 -10.97
N SER A 124 19.36 47.88 -10.61
CA SER A 124 18.53 48.45 -9.55
C SER A 124 18.32 49.94 -9.72
N PHE A 125 17.16 50.44 -9.27
CA PHE A 125 16.94 51.87 -9.09
C PHE A 125 17.55 52.35 -7.76
N ASP A 126 18.10 53.56 -7.73
CA ASP A 126 18.69 54.16 -6.55
C ASP A 126 17.64 54.77 -5.61
N ALA A 127 18.08 55.40 -4.51
CA ALA A 127 17.18 56.02 -3.52
C ALA A 127 16.38 57.22 -4.06
N SER A 128 16.75 57.73 -5.24
CA SER A 128 16.04 58.81 -5.94
C SER A 128 15.07 58.26 -6.99
N GLN A 129 14.84 56.93 -7.03
CA GLN A 129 14.06 56.24 -8.04
C GLN A 129 14.64 56.36 -9.46
N THR A 130 15.96 56.44 -9.57
CA THR A 130 16.66 56.57 -10.86
C THR A 130 17.52 55.35 -11.15
N ALA A 131 17.63 55.00 -12.43
CA ALA A 131 18.54 53.97 -12.91
C ALA A 131 19.42 54.56 -14.02
N THR A 132 20.73 54.38 -13.91
CA THR A 132 21.72 54.94 -14.83
C THR A 132 22.39 53.84 -15.63
N VAL A 133 21.96 53.71 -16.89
CA VAL A 133 22.47 52.70 -17.80
C VAL A 133 23.64 53.27 -18.59
N THR A 134 24.79 52.60 -18.55
CA THR A 134 25.98 52.97 -19.32
C THR A 134 26.18 52.03 -20.49
N GLY A 135 26.71 52.57 -21.60
CA GLY A 135 26.81 51.83 -22.85
C GLY A 135 27.54 52.61 -23.92
N ASN A 136 27.36 52.18 -25.18
CA ASN A 136 27.91 52.88 -26.33
C ASN A 136 26.91 52.86 -27.48
N MET A 137 26.27 54.00 -27.75
CA MET A 137 25.25 54.15 -28.79
C MET A 137 25.56 55.33 -29.69
N TYR A 138 25.75 55.05 -30.98
CA TYR A 138 25.96 56.06 -32.00
C TYR A 138 24.63 56.65 -32.47
N VAL A 139 24.50 57.97 -32.36
CA VAL A 139 23.34 58.74 -32.85
C VAL A 139 23.81 59.64 -34.00
N SER A 140 23.00 59.75 -35.05
CA SER A 140 23.29 60.56 -36.22
C SER A 140 22.03 61.31 -36.69
N THR A 141 22.04 61.85 -37.90
CA THR A 141 20.87 62.50 -38.51
C THR A 141 19.73 61.51 -38.81
N SER A 142 20.00 60.21 -38.69
CA SER A 142 18.97 59.17 -38.67
C SER A 142 18.52 58.89 -37.24
N GLN A 143 17.20 58.85 -37.03
CA GLN A 143 16.60 58.61 -35.72
C GLN A 143 17.03 57.25 -35.14
N VAL A 144 17.36 57.27 -33.86
CA VAL A 144 17.59 56.09 -33.02
C VAL A 144 16.43 55.96 -32.05
N CYS A 145 15.83 54.77 -32.01
CA CYS A 145 14.76 54.40 -31.08
C CYS A 145 15.39 53.71 -29.87
N VAL A 146 14.99 54.12 -28.68
CA VAL A 146 15.50 53.63 -27.40
C VAL A 146 14.34 53.10 -26.56
N TYR A 147 14.42 51.83 -26.21
CA TYR A 147 13.38 51.06 -25.55
C TYR A 147 13.84 50.70 -24.14
N ALA A 148 12.96 50.90 -23.16
CA ALA A 148 13.16 50.49 -21.77
C ALA A 148 12.44 49.16 -21.51
N ILE A 149 13.17 48.23 -20.89
CA ILE A 149 12.69 46.92 -20.45
C ILE A 149 12.98 46.81 -18.95
N VAL A 150 11.99 46.39 -18.14
CA VAL A 150 12.14 46.37 -16.68
C VAL A 150 11.43 45.17 -16.05
N ASP A 151 11.95 44.69 -14.93
CA ASP A 151 11.32 43.67 -14.10
C ASP A 151 10.45 44.30 -13.01
N VAL A 152 9.30 43.69 -12.70
CA VAL A 152 8.41 44.06 -11.60
C VAL A 152 8.45 42.98 -10.52
N GLY A 153 8.93 43.34 -9.34
CA GLY A 153 9.05 42.46 -8.19
C GLY A 153 7.71 42.19 -7.48
N ALA A 154 7.63 41.07 -6.77
CA ALA A 154 6.42 40.64 -6.05
C ALA A 154 6.01 41.56 -4.89
N GLY A 155 6.86 42.52 -4.52
CA GLY A 155 6.59 43.54 -3.50
C GLY A 155 5.81 44.76 -4.01
N ALA A 156 5.61 44.90 -5.32
CA ALA A 156 4.74 45.93 -5.89
C ALA A 156 3.28 45.74 -5.44
N VAL A 157 2.53 46.82 -5.38
CA VAL A 157 1.13 46.82 -4.92
C VAL A 157 0.17 47.01 -6.09
N ASN A 158 -0.97 46.31 -6.02
CA ASN A 158 -2.03 46.42 -7.01
C ASN A 158 -2.53 47.87 -7.15
N ASN A 159 -2.62 48.35 -8.39
CA ASN A 159 -2.94 49.72 -8.81
C ASN A 159 -1.84 50.78 -8.61
N GLU A 160 -0.60 50.41 -8.29
CA GLU A 160 0.53 51.34 -8.42
C GLU A 160 0.76 51.71 -9.89
N THR A 161 1.27 52.90 -10.19
CA THR A 161 1.68 53.30 -11.55
C THR A 161 3.19 53.19 -11.74
N LEU A 162 3.60 52.85 -12.96
CA LEU A 162 4.97 52.84 -13.44
C LEU A 162 5.07 53.81 -14.62
N ASP A 163 5.83 54.89 -14.44
CA ASP A 163 5.99 55.96 -15.41
C ASP A 163 7.45 56.35 -15.60
N LEU A 164 7.99 56.22 -16.81
CA LEU A 164 9.41 56.49 -17.09
C LEU A 164 9.64 57.82 -17.80
N GLU A 165 10.60 58.59 -17.30
CA GLU A 165 11.06 59.82 -17.93
C GLU A 165 12.60 59.96 -17.96
N VAL A 166 13.06 60.88 -18.80
CA VAL A 166 14.38 61.49 -18.67
C VAL A 166 14.17 62.92 -18.14
N THR A 167 14.42 63.14 -16.86
CA THR A 167 14.03 64.37 -16.14
C THR A 167 14.81 65.60 -16.60
N ALA A 168 16.12 65.48 -16.79
CA ALA A 168 17.03 66.54 -17.21
C ALA A 168 17.92 66.06 -18.36
N PRO A 169 17.43 66.04 -19.61
CA PRO A 169 18.15 65.41 -20.72
C PRO A 169 19.58 65.90 -20.94
N ALA A 170 19.86 67.17 -20.62
CA ALA A 170 21.19 67.77 -20.74
C ALA A 170 22.24 67.17 -19.78
N THR A 171 21.82 66.56 -18.67
CA THR A 171 22.70 65.90 -17.68
C THR A 171 22.50 64.39 -17.63
N ASP A 172 21.28 63.94 -17.89
CA ASP A 172 20.89 62.54 -17.74
C ASP A 172 21.25 61.71 -18.97
N VAL A 173 21.45 62.36 -20.12
CA VAL A 173 21.99 61.72 -21.33
C VAL A 173 23.40 62.24 -21.57
N ILE A 174 24.41 61.42 -21.20
CA ILE A 174 25.82 61.79 -21.36
C ILE A 174 26.29 61.42 -22.76
N THR A 175 26.82 62.41 -23.47
CA THR A 175 27.40 62.26 -24.81
C THR A 175 28.87 62.68 -24.82
N ASN A 176 29.67 62.07 -25.69
CA ASN A 176 31.07 62.47 -25.90
C ASN A 176 31.21 63.83 -26.63
N SER A 177 30.16 64.29 -27.29
CA SER A 177 30.14 65.51 -28.10
C SER A 177 28.70 65.99 -28.32
N GLY A 178 28.54 67.31 -28.37
CA GLY A 178 27.23 67.95 -28.51
C GLY A 178 26.49 68.19 -27.20
N VAL A 179 25.26 68.67 -27.31
CA VAL A 179 24.35 68.93 -26.20
C VAL A 179 23.01 68.24 -26.45
N VAL A 180 22.37 67.72 -25.41
CA VAL A 180 21.06 67.07 -25.51
C VAL A 180 19.96 68.09 -25.22
N SER A 181 18.93 68.11 -26.06
CA SER A 181 17.79 69.03 -26.00
C SER A 181 16.49 68.21 -26.12
N PRO A 182 15.38 68.55 -25.44
CA PRO A 182 15.15 69.76 -24.63
C PRO A 182 15.88 69.72 -23.28
N ILE A 183 15.85 70.86 -22.55
CA ILE A 183 16.35 70.93 -21.16
C ILE A 183 15.29 70.59 -20.12
N THR A 184 14.06 70.33 -20.56
CA THR A 184 12.92 69.93 -19.73
C THR A 184 12.72 68.42 -19.83
N ALA A 185 12.07 67.85 -18.83
CA ALA A 185 11.75 66.43 -18.79
C ALA A 185 11.07 65.94 -20.07
N VAL A 186 11.49 64.77 -20.53
CA VAL A 186 10.83 64.02 -21.61
C VAL A 186 10.22 62.79 -20.95
N LEU A 187 8.91 62.85 -20.70
CA LEU A 187 8.10 61.75 -20.16
C LEU A 187 7.54 60.90 -21.30
N LEU A 188 7.62 59.57 -21.19
CA LEU A 188 6.94 58.67 -22.11
C LEU A 188 5.42 58.84 -21.98
N SER A 189 4.72 59.00 -23.10
CA SER A 189 3.25 59.18 -23.09
C SER A 189 2.52 57.97 -22.53
N GLY A 190 1.44 58.18 -21.78
CA GLY A 190 0.65 57.11 -21.14
C GLY A 190 1.16 56.78 -19.74
N SER A 191 0.47 55.86 -19.06
CA SER A 191 0.88 55.35 -17.76
C SER A 191 0.61 53.85 -17.63
N THR A 192 1.51 53.13 -16.99
CA THR A 192 1.40 51.69 -16.77
C THR A 192 0.83 51.42 -15.38
N ILE A 193 -0.29 50.71 -15.27
CA ILE A 193 -0.85 50.30 -13.98
C ILE A 193 -0.36 48.89 -13.63
N LEU A 194 0.30 48.74 -12.48
CA LEU A 194 0.75 47.46 -11.95
C LEU A 194 -0.44 46.72 -11.33
N GLN A 195 -0.67 45.48 -11.75
CA GLN A 195 -1.79 44.67 -11.30
C GLN A 195 -1.30 43.33 -10.77
N SER A 196 -1.74 42.95 -9.56
CA SER A 196 -1.56 41.58 -9.09
C SER A 196 -2.29 40.66 -10.08
N GLY A 197 -1.61 39.64 -10.61
CA GLY A 197 -2.29 38.60 -11.41
C GLY A 197 -3.52 38.13 -10.65
N GLY A 198 -4.71 38.20 -11.26
CA GLY A 198 -5.95 37.86 -10.56
C GLY A 198 -5.89 36.42 -10.08
N ASN A 199 -5.93 36.19 -8.77
CA ASN A 199 -6.05 34.85 -8.20
C ASN A 199 -7.49 34.37 -8.38
N THR A 200 -7.68 33.46 -9.32
CA THR A 200 -8.90 32.71 -9.55
C THR A 200 -9.02 31.60 -8.50
N ALA A 201 -10.22 31.34 -8.01
CA ALA A 201 -10.41 30.22 -7.10
C ALA A 201 -10.07 28.88 -7.80
N PRO A 202 -9.57 27.88 -7.06
CA PRO A 202 -9.30 26.57 -7.61
C PRO A 202 -10.52 25.93 -8.27
N ASN A 203 -10.27 24.98 -9.17
CA ASN A 203 -11.34 24.18 -9.74
C ASN A 203 -11.94 23.23 -8.67
N VAL A 204 -13.22 22.88 -8.81
CA VAL A 204 -13.89 21.90 -7.94
C VAL A 204 -13.11 20.57 -7.99
N PRO A 205 -12.77 19.95 -6.84
CA PRO A 205 -11.99 18.72 -6.85
C PRO A 205 -12.75 17.58 -7.52
N THR A 206 -12.01 16.66 -8.12
CA THR A 206 -12.55 15.46 -8.79
C THR A 206 -11.94 14.20 -8.21
N ALA A 207 -12.46 13.02 -8.58
CA ALA A 207 -11.95 11.72 -8.13
C ALA A 207 -11.76 11.63 -6.60
N LEU A 208 -12.77 12.07 -5.85
CA LEU A 208 -12.79 11.96 -4.39
C LEU A 208 -12.71 10.48 -3.98
N ALA A 209 -12.00 10.21 -2.89
CA ALA A 209 -11.99 8.91 -2.24
C ALA A 209 -11.81 9.05 -0.73
N GLN A 210 -12.39 8.11 0.00
CA GLN A 210 -12.22 7.88 1.43
C GLN A 210 -11.49 6.54 1.62
N LYS A 211 -10.53 6.48 2.54
CA LYS A 211 -9.64 5.33 2.69
C LYS A 211 -9.33 5.05 4.16
N LYS A 212 -9.09 3.78 4.47
CA LYS A 212 -8.38 3.41 5.69
C LYS A 212 -7.00 4.03 5.67
N VAL A 213 -6.58 4.57 6.81
CA VAL A 213 -5.24 5.12 6.95
C VAL A 213 -4.22 3.98 6.98
N THR A 214 -4.54 2.85 7.61
CA THR A 214 -3.69 1.66 7.57
C THR A 214 -3.87 0.94 6.23
N GLY A 215 -2.78 0.77 5.49
CA GLY A 215 -2.77 0.03 4.22
C GLY A 215 -3.44 0.73 3.03
N GLY A 216 -4.09 1.89 3.22
CA GLY A 216 -4.61 2.73 2.13
C GLY A 216 -5.79 2.14 1.35
N THR A 217 -6.51 1.17 1.93
CA THR A 217 -7.66 0.54 1.26
C THR A 217 -8.81 1.53 1.13
N THR A 218 -9.41 1.64 -0.05
CA THR A 218 -10.56 2.53 -0.28
C THR A 218 -11.81 1.95 0.35
N LEU A 219 -12.55 2.79 1.08
CA LEU A 219 -13.86 2.47 1.65
C LEU A 219 -14.93 2.85 0.62
N ALA A 220 -15.74 1.90 0.18
CA ALA A 220 -16.89 2.21 -0.67
C ALA A 220 -17.95 2.99 0.12
N THR A 221 -18.89 3.62 -0.60
CA THR A 221 -20.03 4.30 0.04
C THR A 221 -20.81 3.32 0.90
N GLY A 222 -20.97 3.67 2.18
CA GLY A 222 -21.68 2.88 3.18
C GLY A 222 -20.81 1.88 3.94
N ASP A 223 -19.52 1.73 3.60
CA ASP A 223 -18.62 0.82 4.31
C ASP A 223 -18.33 1.27 5.75
N TRP A 224 -17.96 0.31 6.59
CA TRP A 224 -17.45 0.56 7.93
C TRP A 224 -15.93 0.46 7.97
N THR A 225 -15.30 1.17 8.91
CA THR A 225 -13.88 1.02 9.23
C THR A 225 -13.65 0.84 10.72
N ASN A 226 -12.70 -0.02 11.06
CA ASN A 226 -12.24 -0.27 12.43
C ASN A 226 -11.12 0.68 12.89
N GLU A 227 -10.98 1.81 12.22
CA GLU A 227 -10.06 2.89 12.57
C GLU A 227 -10.86 4.11 13.00
N ASN A 228 -10.40 4.83 14.02
CA ASN A 228 -10.99 6.12 14.44
C ASN A 228 -10.51 7.31 13.58
N GLN A 229 -10.05 7.02 12.37
CA GLN A 229 -9.47 7.98 11.44
C GLN A 229 -9.72 7.54 10.01
N VAL A 230 -9.92 8.53 9.12
CA VAL A 230 -10.14 8.30 7.69
C VAL A 230 -9.27 9.26 6.89
N GLN A 231 -8.63 8.73 5.85
CA GLN A 231 -7.89 9.52 4.88
C GLN A 231 -8.80 9.85 3.70
N PHE A 232 -8.86 11.12 3.35
CA PHE A 232 -9.58 11.64 2.20
C PHE A 232 -8.59 12.10 1.15
N THR A 233 -8.86 11.76 -0.11
CA THR A 233 -8.03 12.17 -1.24
C THR A 233 -8.90 12.72 -2.36
N ALA A 234 -8.37 13.67 -3.13
CA ALA A 234 -9.01 14.16 -4.34
C ALA A 234 -7.96 14.61 -5.37
N THR A 235 -8.38 14.74 -6.62
CA THR A 235 -7.61 15.41 -7.68
C THR A 235 -7.97 16.89 -7.71
N ALA A 236 -6.97 17.74 -7.55
CA ALA A 236 -7.09 19.20 -7.52
C ALA A 236 -6.36 19.85 -8.70
N SER A 237 -6.86 21.00 -9.13
CA SER A 237 -6.27 21.82 -10.19
C SER A 237 -6.72 23.26 -10.03
N ASP A 238 -5.98 24.18 -10.64
CA ASP A 238 -6.22 25.61 -10.53
C ASP A 238 -6.13 26.27 -11.90
N PRO A 239 -7.01 27.25 -12.25
CA PRO A 239 -6.80 28.08 -13.42
C PRO A 239 -5.46 28.83 -13.42
N ASP A 240 -4.90 29.11 -12.25
CA ASP A 240 -3.65 29.82 -12.05
C ASP A 240 -2.48 28.84 -11.87
N ALA A 241 -1.43 28.99 -12.68
CA ALA A 241 -0.20 28.22 -12.54
C ALA A 241 1.00 29.16 -12.45
N SER A 242 1.93 28.99 -11.51
CA SER A 242 2.01 27.98 -10.42
C SER A 242 1.25 28.37 -9.15
N ASP A 243 0.82 27.37 -8.37
CA ASP A 243 0.14 27.59 -7.07
C ASP A 243 0.43 26.44 -6.07
N THR A 244 -0.12 26.47 -4.84
CA THR A 244 -0.13 25.37 -3.88
C THR A 244 -1.54 25.09 -3.38
N LEU A 245 -1.99 23.85 -3.60
CA LEU A 245 -3.37 23.43 -3.37
C LEU A 245 -3.51 22.59 -2.11
N TYR A 246 -4.59 22.79 -1.36
CA TYR A 246 -4.90 22.07 -0.14
C TYR A 246 -6.32 21.47 -0.24
N LEU A 247 -6.47 20.20 0.12
CA LEU A 247 -7.79 19.57 0.27
C LEU A 247 -8.41 19.98 1.60
N CYS A 248 -9.60 20.56 1.58
CA CYS A 248 -10.39 20.83 2.77
C CYS A 248 -11.63 19.94 2.78
N VAL A 249 -11.83 19.21 3.88
CA VAL A 249 -12.95 18.27 4.06
C VAL A 249 -13.82 18.74 5.20
N GLU A 250 -15.12 18.64 5.00
CA GLU A 250 -16.13 18.82 6.02
C GLU A 250 -16.89 17.51 6.19
N LYS A 251 -17.10 17.07 7.43
CA LYS A 251 -17.81 15.83 7.71
C LYS A 251 -18.71 15.99 8.93
N ASP A 252 -19.91 15.47 8.83
CA ASP A 252 -20.86 15.49 9.93
C ASP A 252 -21.53 14.13 10.09
N ASN A 253 -22.19 13.95 11.23
CA ASN A 253 -23.02 12.79 11.45
C ASN A 253 -24.14 12.76 10.40
N ILE A 254 -24.59 11.56 10.02
CA ILE A 254 -25.77 11.45 9.17
C ILE A 254 -26.98 12.20 9.79
N ASN A 255 -27.87 12.67 8.93
CA ASN A 255 -29.02 13.53 9.25
C ASN A 255 -28.67 14.90 9.86
N THR A 256 -27.40 15.29 9.83
CA THR A 256 -26.94 16.63 10.22
C THR A 256 -26.51 17.37 8.95
N ALA A 257 -26.99 18.59 8.74
CA ALA A 257 -26.59 19.40 7.59
C ALA A 257 -25.13 19.87 7.77
N LEU A 258 -24.36 19.85 6.68
CA LEU A 258 -23.00 20.40 6.66
C LEU A 258 -23.09 21.94 6.67
N ALA A 259 -22.22 22.61 7.43
CA ALA A 259 -22.25 24.05 7.61
C ALA A 259 -21.97 24.80 6.29
N ALA A 260 -22.66 25.90 5.99
CA ALA A 260 -22.44 26.64 4.74
C ALA A 260 -21.08 27.41 4.65
N ALA A 261 -20.18 27.25 5.64
CA ALA A 261 -18.95 28.02 5.73
C ALA A 261 -17.79 27.38 4.93
N ASN A 262 -16.95 28.22 4.34
CA ASN A 262 -15.71 27.77 3.69
C ASN A 262 -14.65 27.40 4.74
N GLY A 263 -13.82 26.41 4.40
CA GLY A 263 -12.68 25.98 5.21
C GLY A 263 -12.74 24.52 5.67
N GLY A 264 -13.91 23.88 5.57
CA GLY A 264 -14.16 22.54 6.09
C GLY A 264 -13.89 22.40 7.60
N ASP A 265 -14.01 21.17 8.10
CA ASP A 265 -13.57 20.81 9.45
C ASP A 265 -12.04 20.84 9.54
N LEU A 266 -11.37 20.37 8.47
CA LEU A 266 -9.92 20.28 8.39
C LEU A 266 -9.43 20.42 6.95
N CYS A 267 -8.36 21.19 6.77
CA CYS A 267 -7.58 21.21 5.54
C CYS A 267 -6.27 20.45 5.71
N GLY A 268 -5.88 19.71 4.67
CA GLY A 268 -4.64 18.94 4.62
C GLY A 268 -3.39 19.79 4.38
N THR A 269 -2.33 19.13 3.96
CA THR A 269 -1.05 19.78 3.62
C THR A 269 -1.05 20.31 2.19
N GLY A 270 -0.34 21.42 1.96
CA GLY A 270 -0.24 22.04 0.64
C GLY A 270 0.59 21.19 -0.33
N VAL A 271 0.12 21.09 -1.56
CA VAL A 271 0.78 20.38 -2.66
C VAL A 271 1.06 21.37 -3.78
N ALA A 272 2.32 21.48 -4.20
CA ALA A 272 2.71 22.38 -5.29
C ALA A 272 2.03 21.97 -6.61
N TYR A 273 1.50 22.96 -7.32
CA TYR A 273 0.79 22.84 -8.58
C TYR A 273 1.48 23.67 -9.67
N SER A 274 1.64 23.08 -10.85
CA SER A 274 2.35 23.70 -11.99
C SER A 274 1.59 23.55 -13.32
N GLY A 275 0.26 23.54 -13.26
CA GLY A 275 -0.61 23.43 -14.45
C GLY A 275 -1.08 22.00 -14.77
N THR A 276 -0.60 20.98 -14.05
CA THR A 276 -1.07 19.58 -14.18
C THR A 276 -1.81 19.16 -12.91
N PRO A 277 -3.02 18.57 -12.99
CA PRO A 277 -3.78 18.18 -11.79
C PRO A 277 -2.97 17.30 -10.82
N VAL A 278 -3.07 17.60 -9.53
CA VAL A 278 -2.32 16.94 -8.46
C VAL A 278 -3.25 16.19 -7.50
N THR A 279 -2.74 15.16 -6.84
CA THR A 279 -3.47 14.50 -5.74
C THR A 279 -3.22 15.24 -4.45
N VAL A 280 -4.29 15.69 -3.81
CA VAL A 280 -4.29 16.34 -2.49
C VAL A 280 -4.93 15.39 -1.47
N THR A 281 -4.46 15.45 -0.22
CA THR A 281 -4.85 14.51 0.85
C THR A 281 -5.09 15.24 2.16
N VAL A 282 -6.08 14.79 2.94
CA VAL A 282 -6.28 15.17 4.34
C VAL A 282 -6.67 13.94 5.15
N THR A 283 -6.15 13.81 6.37
CA THR A 283 -6.55 12.73 7.31
C THR A 283 -7.25 13.36 8.50
N ILE A 284 -8.49 12.96 8.76
CA ILE A 284 -9.23 13.37 9.96
C ILE A 284 -9.11 12.25 10.99
N THR A 285 -8.68 12.59 12.20
CA THR A 285 -8.48 11.66 13.32
C THR A 285 -9.46 11.93 14.45
N GLY A 286 -9.58 10.99 15.40
CA GLY A 286 -10.44 11.15 16.57
C GLY A 286 -11.94 11.09 16.25
N MET A 287 -12.31 10.40 15.17
CA MET A 287 -13.71 10.15 14.83
C MET A 287 -14.36 9.24 15.88
N THR A 288 -15.65 9.45 16.14
CA THR A 288 -16.35 8.79 17.24
C THR A 288 -16.76 7.38 16.84
N ASP A 289 -16.56 6.42 17.73
CA ASP A 289 -17.00 5.04 17.55
C ASP A 289 -18.53 4.93 17.41
N ALA A 290 -19.01 3.88 16.74
CA ALA A 290 -20.43 3.63 16.50
C ALA A 290 -21.18 4.81 15.86
N THR A 291 -20.48 5.58 15.02
CA THR A 291 -21.02 6.79 14.39
C THR A 291 -20.90 6.68 12.87
N GLU A 292 -21.94 7.13 12.18
CA GLU A 292 -22.04 7.17 10.72
C GLU A 292 -21.89 8.60 10.24
N TYR A 293 -21.12 8.78 9.17
CA TYR A 293 -20.72 10.08 8.65
C TYR A 293 -21.10 10.24 7.17
N HIS A 294 -21.32 11.49 6.79
CA HIS A 294 -21.34 11.96 5.42
C HIS A 294 -20.39 13.15 5.28
N TRP A 295 -19.83 13.36 4.10
CA TRP A 295 -18.79 14.37 3.90
C TRP A 295 -18.77 14.99 2.51
N ARG A 296 -18.14 16.16 2.44
CA ARG A 296 -17.86 16.88 1.19
C ARG A 296 -16.47 17.50 1.22
N ALA A 297 -15.97 17.88 0.05
CA ALA A 297 -14.67 18.49 -0.09
C ALA A 297 -14.68 19.72 -0.99
N GLN A 298 -13.69 20.58 -0.76
CA GLN A 298 -13.30 21.67 -1.63
C GLN A 298 -11.78 21.81 -1.63
N VAL A 299 -11.25 22.60 -2.56
CA VAL A 299 -9.82 22.91 -2.65
C VAL A 299 -9.64 24.38 -2.29
N ARG A 300 -8.58 24.68 -1.55
CA ARG A 300 -8.09 26.05 -1.37
C ARG A 300 -6.70 26.22 -1.95
N ASP A 301 -6.39 27.43 -2.38
CA ASP A 301 -5.05 27.87 -2.77
C ASP A 301 -4.30 28.52 -1.59
N THR A 302 -3.13 29.09 -1.88
CA THR A 302 -2.35 29.88 -0.92
C THR A 302 -2.95 31.25 -0.59
N ALA A 303 -3.74 31.82 -1.51
CA ALA A 303 -4.44 33.09 -1.35
C ALA A 303 -5.74 32.96 -0.53
N VAL A 304 -6.08 31.74 -0.09
CA VAL A 304 -7.29 31.41 0.68
C VAL A 304 -8.57 31.60 -0.15
N ALA A 305 -8.48 31.50 -1.47
CA ALA A 305 -9.66 31.31 -2.31
C ALA A 305 -10.05 29.82 -2.31
N TYR A 306 -11.35 29.56 -2.39
CA TYR A 306 -11.91 28.22 -2.28
C TYR A 306 -12.71 27.88 -3.54
N SER A 307 -12.52 26.67 -4.04
CA SER A 307 -13.45 26.10 -5.02
C SER A 307 -14.82 25.85 -4.38
N ALA A 308 -15.83 25.61 -5.22
CA ALA A 308 -17.13 25.16 -4.69
C ALA A 308 -17.01 23.75 -4.07
N TYR A 309 -17.82 23.50 -3.04
CA TYR A 309 -17.93 22.16 -2.45
C TYR A 309 -18.47 21.13 -3.45
N VAL A 310 -17.95 19.91 -3.33
CA VAL A 310 -18.49 18.71 -3.97
C VAL A 310 -18.69 17.64 -2.91
N ALA A 311 -19.92 17.13 -2.81
CA ALA A 311 -20.28 16.02 -1.93
C ALA A 311 -19.59 14.72 -2.38
N TYR A 312 -19.29 13.84 -1.43
CA TYR A 312 -18.81 12.51 -1.77
C TYR A 312 -19.92 11.63 -2.35
N GLY A 313 -19.58 10.84 -3.36
CA GLY A 313 -20.53 9.98 -4.07
C GLY A 313 -21.51 10.74 -4.98
N ALA A 314 -22.31 10.00 -5.75
CA ALA A 314 -23.34 10.55 -6.64
C ALA A 314 -24.66 10.75 -5.87
N ASN A 315 -24.60 11.50 -4.77
CA ASN A 315 -25.70 11.65 -3.84
C ASN A 315 -26.35 13.04 -3.99
N PRO A 316 -27.46 13.19 -4.75
CA PRO A 316 -28.09 14.49 -4.92
C PRO A 316 -28.66 15.00 -3.60
N ALA A 317 -28.43 16.28 -3.29
CA ALA A 317 -28.93 16.89 -2.07
C ALA A 317 -30.47 16.87 -2.03
N GLY A 318 -31.02 16.30 -0.95
CA GLY A 318 -32.47 16.19 -0.75
C GLY A 318 -33.14 17.52 -0.40
N ASP A 319 -32.34 18.54 -0.07
CA ASP A 319 -32.76 19.86 0.40
C ASP A 319 -32.42 21.00 -0.59
N GLY A 320 -31.87 20.65 -1.76
CA GLY A 320 -31.50 21.62 -2.81
C GLY A 320 -30.16 22.33 -2.59
N THR A 321 -29.33 21.88 -1.64
CA THR A 321 -27.95 22.37 -1.47
C THR A 321 -26.97 21.59 -2.37
N THR A 322 -25.67 21.84 -2.23
CA THR A 322 -24.59 21.09 -2.89
C THR A 322 -23.90 20.11 -1.94
N ASP A 323 -24.47 19.86 -0.76
CA ASP A 323 -23.82 19.11 0.32
C ASP A 323 -24.09 17.60 0.28
N GLY A 324 -25.01 17.15 -0.58
CA GLY A 324 -25.43 15.76 -0.71
C GLY A 324 -26.66 15.45 0.14
N ASN A 325 -27.22 14.23 0.09
CA ASN A 325 -28.30 13.88 1.01
C ASN A 325 -27.70 13.47 2.36
N PRO A 326 -27.87 14.25 3.46
CA PRO A 326 -27.29 13.93 4.76
C PRO A 326 -27.84 12.62 5.35
N ALA A 327 -28.95 12.09 4.85
CA ALA A 327 -29.50 10.80 5.27
C ALA A 327 -28.73 9.59 4.70
N ASN A 328 -27.90 9.79 3.67
CA ASN A 328 -27.11 8.72 3.08
C ASN A 328 -25.73 8.68 3.73
N ARG A 329 -25.39 7.52 4.30
CA ARG A 329 -24.08 7.28 4.91
C ARG A 329 -23.00 7.11 3.83
N ASP A 330 -21.90 7.84 3.98
CA ASP A 330 -20.69 7.63 3.19
C ASP A 330 -19.76 6.58 3.81
N PHE A 331 -19.57 6.64 5.13
CA PHE A 331 -18.86 5.63 5.90
C PHE A 331 -19.32 5.60 7.36
N GLY A 332 -18.99 4.51 8.07
CA GLY A 332 -19.17 4.40 9.52
C GLY A 332 -17.89 4.01 10.24
N ILE A 333 -17.80 4.39 11.51
CA ILE A 333 -16.70 4.00 12.41
C ILE A 333 -17.19 2.91 13.36
N ASP A 334 -16.54 1.75 13.33
CA ASP A 334 -16.75 0.66 14.28
C ASP A 334 -15.41 0.03 14.69
N THR A 335 -14.85 0.56 15.76
CA THR A 335 -13.62 0.10 16.42
C THR A 335 -13.88 -1.03 17.40
N THR A 336 -15.14 -1.41 17.63
CA THR A 336 -15.53 -2.44 18.58
C THR A 336 -15.56 -3.81 17.90
N ALA A 337 -14.51 -4.60 18.13
CA ALA A 337 -14.41 -5.94 17.57
C ALA A 337 -15.58 -6.86 18.01
N PRO A 338 -15.93 -7.89 17.21
CA PRO A 338 -16.96 -8.86 17.57
C PRO A 338 -16.69 -9.55 18.90
N THR A 339 -17.76 -9.83 19.63
CA THR A 339 -17.71 -10.52 20.94
C THR A 339 -18.71 -11.66 21.00
N GLY A 340 -18.70 -12.37 22.15
CA GLY A 340 -19.56 -13.52 22.39
C GLY A 340 -19.03 -14.78 21.70
N GLY A 341 -19.94 -15.69 21.38
CA GLY A 341 -19.61 -16.96 20.75
C GLY A 341 -19.64 -18.15 21.72
N THR A 342 -20.05 -19.29 21.19
CA THR A 342 -19.86 -20.62 21.79
C THR A 342 -19.50 -21.56 20.65
N VAL A 343 -18.53 -22.44 20.89
CA VAL A 343 -18.04 -23.41 19.90
C VAL A 343 -18.24 -24.80 20.47
N ASN A 344 -18.96 -25.63 19.74
CA ASN A 344 -19.21 -27.02 20.05
C ASN A 344 -18.45 -27.90 19.05
N ASP A 345 -17.87 -28.98 19.53
CA ASP A 345 -17.33 -30.01 18.67
C ASP A 345 -18.47 -30.82 18.02
N GLY A 346 -18.30 -31.21 16.75
CA GLY A 346 -19.34 -31.89 15.96
C GLY A 346 -20.27 -30.95 15.17
N LEU A 347 -21.20 -31.51 14.39
CA LEU A 347 -22.18 -30.74 13.61
C LEU A 347 -23.49 -30.42 14.35
N ALA A 348 -23.66 -30.92 15.58
CA ALA A 348 -24.89 -30.80 16.35
C ALA A 348 -24.58 -30.41 17.81
N ALA A 349 -25.14 -31.14 18.78
CA ALA A 349 -24.69 -31.01 20.16
C ALA A 349 -23.18 -31.31 20.25
N ASP A 350 -22.57 -30.72 21.28
CA ASP A 350 -21.16 -30.91 21.59
C ASP A 350 -20.81 -32.40 21.71
N THR A 351 -19.69 -32.81 21.10
CA THR A 351 -19.25 -34.20 21.06
C THR A 351 -17.83 -34.35 21.61
N ASP A 352 -17.65 -35.30 22.53
CA ASP A 352 -16.32 -35.65 23.05
C ASP A 352 -15.53 -36.52 22.05
N TYR A 353 -16.23 -37.19 21.13
CA TYR A 353 -15.64 -38.08 20.14
C TYR A 353 -16.20 -37.82 18.74
N ASN A 354 -15.35 -37.92 17.72
CA ASN A 354 -15.79 -37.97 16.32
C ASN A 354 -16.38 -39.37 15.99
N ASN A 355 -16.57 -39.67 14.70
CA ASN A 355 -17.10 -40.97 14.24
C ASN A 355 -16.03 -42.08 14.04
N GLY A 356 -14.79 -41.85 14.49
CA GLY A 356 -13.66 -42.78 14.38
C GLY A 356 -12.77 -42.56 13.16
N THR A 357 -13.09 -41.61 12.29
CA THR A 357 -12.24 -41.25 11.15
C THR A 357 -10.95 -40.58 11.62
N LEU A 358 -9.86 -40.80 10.88
CA LEU A 358 -8.54 -40.24 11.19
C LEU A 358 -8.20 -39.03 10.32
N ASP A 359 -9.14 -38.55 9.51
CA ASP A 359 -8.92 -37.49 8.53
C ASP A 359 -9.99 -36.40 8.53
N THR A 360 -11.03 -36.52 9.38
CA THR A 360 -12.09 -35.52 9.46
C THR A 360 -12.43 -35.10 10.89
N LEU A 361 -12.59 -33.80 11.08
CA LEU A 361 -13.20 -33.21 12.27
C LEU A 361 -14.30 -32.22 11.87
N SER A 362 -15.23 -31.96 12.76
CA SER A 362 -16.29 -30.97 12.54
C SER A 362 -16.57 -30.18 13.79
N ALA A 363 -17.11 -28.97 13.61
CA ALA A 363 -17.56 -28.10 14.69
C ALA A 363 -18.71 -27.21 14.22
N ASN A 364 -19.44 -26.67 15.19
CA ASN A 364 -20.45 -25.64 14.99
C ASN A 364 -20.34 -24.57 16.06
N TRP A 365 -20.82 -23.38 15.75
CA TRP A 365 -20.76 -22.25 16.66
C TRP A 365 -21.97 -21.33 16.53
N SER A 366 -22.22 -20.55 17.58
CA SER A 366 -23.32 -19.60 17.62
C SER A 366 -23.03 -18.47 18.61
N GLY A 367 -23.86 -17.44 18.64
CA GLY A 367 -23.82 -16.41 19.69
C GLY A 367 -22.72 -15.35 19.55
N PHE A 368 -22.03 -15.29 18.41
CA PHE A 368 -21.17 -14.15 18.07
C PHE A 368 -22.03 -12.95 17.66
N THR A 369 -21.59 -11.75 18.03
CA THR A 369 -22.31 -10.50 17.72
C THR A 369 -21.35 -9.35 17.41
N SER A 370 -21.71 -8.52 16.43
CA SER A 370 -21.25 -7.14 16.27
C SER A 370 -22.50 -6.27 16.14
N THR A 371 -22.68 -5.32 17.05
CA THR A 371 -23.91 -4.52 17.15
C THR A 371 -23.90 -3.27 16.30
N VAL A 372 -22.72 -2.85 15.82
CA VAL A 372 -22.53 -1.61 15.07
C VAL A 372 -22.42 -1.91 13.57
N ALA A 373 -21.31 -2.49 13.10
CA ALA A 373 -21.13 -2.81 11.68
C ALA A 373 -21.81 -4.12 11.26
N GLY A 374 -22.19 -4.97 12.21
CA GLY A 374 -22.69 -6.31 11.94
C GLY A 374 -21.56 -7.29 11.55
N LEU A 375 -21.87 -8.59 11.57
CA LEU A 375 -20.91 -9.62 11.24
C LEU A 375 -20.67 -9.73 9.73
N ASN A 376 -19.43 -9.96 9.35
CA ASN A 376 -19.01 -10.21 7.97
C ASN A 376 -18.77 -11.70 7.73
N ARG A 377 -17.91 -12.32 8.55
CA ARG A 377 -17.51 -13.72 8.38
C ARG A 377 -16.99 -14.35 9.68
N TYR A 378 -16.78 -15.66 9.63
CA TYR A 378 -16.11 -16.45 10.64
C TYR A 378 -14.80 -17.02 10.11
N GLU A 379 -13.84 -17.16 11.00
CA GLU A 379 -12.60 -17.88 10.75
C GLU A 379 -12.44 -18.96 11.81
N TYR A 380 -11.94 -20.13 11.41
CA TYR A 380 -11.66 -21.24 12.32
C TYR A 380 -10.20 -21.68 12.23
N ALA A 381 -9.72 -22.31 13.30
CA ALA A 381 -8.45 -23.03 13.37
C ALA A 381 -8.64 -24.33 14.15
N ILE A 382 -7.71 -25.27 13.97
CA ILE A 382 -7.69 -26.54 14.70
C ILE A 382 -6.32 -26.72 15.34
N GLY A 383 -6.33 -26.99 16.64
CA GLY A 383 -5.12 -27.20 17.44
C GLY A 383 -5.17 -28.45 18.29
N THR A 384 -4.00 -28.89 18.77
CA THR A 384 -3.87 -29.94 19.81
C THR A 384 -3.85 -29.35 21.23
N THR A 385 -3.94 -28.02 21.33
CA THR A 385 -4.13 -27.24 22.54
C THR A 385 -5.22 -26.21 22.29
N GLN A 386 -5.93 -25.78 23.33
CA GLN A 386 -6.94 -24.73 23.23
C GLN A 386 -6.31 -23.43 22.65
N GLY A 387 -6.92 -22.86 21.60
CA GLY A 387 -6.38 -21.69 20.89
C GLY A 387 -5.23 -21.99 19.91
N GLY A 388 -4.81 -23.25 19.82
CA GLY A 388 -3.69 -23.66 18.97
C GLY A 388 -4.07 -23.78 17.49
N THR A 389 -3.05 -23.77 16.63
CA THR A 389 -3.19 -23.85 15.16
C THR A 389 -2.36 -24.99 14.57
N GLN A 390 -1.94 -25.96 15.40
CA GLN A 390 -0.98 -27.01 15.02
C GLN A 390 -1.50 -27.96 13.92
N VAL A 391 -2.82 -28.05 13.74
CA VAL A 391 -3.44 -28.93 12.74
C VAL A 391 -3.94 -28.12 11.54
N VAL A 392 -4.66 -27.02 11.79
CA VAL A 392 -5.17 -26.11 10.76
C VAL A 392 -4.99 -24.67 11.24
N ASN A 393 -4.37 -23.83 10.41
CA ASN A 393 -4.23 -22.41 10.66
C ASN A 393 -5.55 -21.66 10.36
N TRP A 394 -5.68 -20.41 10.82
CA TRP A 394 -6.86 -19.58 10.62
C TRP A 394 -7.34 -19.60 9.17
N THR A 395 -8.52 -20.15 8.97
CA THR A 395 -9.15 -20.39 7.67
C THR A 395 -10.52 -19.72 7.63
N ASN A 396 -10.79 -19.01 6.53
CA ASN A 396 -12.05 -18.30 6.31
C ASN A 396 -13.19 -19.30 6.03
N ASN A 397 -14.28 -19.22 6.82
CA ASN A 397 -15.51 -20.02 6.65
C ASN A 397 -16.70 -19.20 6.16
N ASN A 398 -16.45 -17.99 5.68
CA ASN A 398 -17.46 -17.03 5.26
C ASN A 398 -18.52 -16.85 6.37
N THR A 399 -19.80 -16.77 6.02
CA THR A 399 -20.90 -16.61 6.98
C THR A 399 -21.41 -17.93 7.59
N SER A 400 -20.83 -19.08 7.22
CA SER A 400 -21.28 -20.39 7.72
C SER A 400 -20.93 -20.56 9.20
N THR A 401 -21.87 -21.13 9.97
CA THR A 401 -21.74 -21.34 11.42
C THR A 401 -21.33 -22.76 11.81
N SER A 402 -20.92 -23.56 10.83
CA SER A 402 -20.37 -24.90 11.04
C SER A 402 -19.39 -25.24 9.92
N VAL A 403 -18.55 -26.25 10.17
CA VAL A 403 -17.59 -26.75 9.20
C VAL A 403 -17.31 -28.24 9.42
N THR A 404 -17.04 -28.95 8.32
CA THR A 404 -16.39 -30.26 8.34
C THR A 404 -15.08 -30.14 7.58
N VAL A 405 -13.98 -30.41 8.25
CA VAL A 405 -12.63 -30.29 7.71
C VAL A 405 -12.11 -31.69 7.46
N GLY A 406 -11.79 -32.00 6.20
CA GLY A 406 -11.21 -33.27 5.79
C GLY A 406 -9.71 -33.18 5.50
N SER A 407 -9.12 -34.27 4.99
CA SER A 407 -7.69 -34.36 4.66
C SER A 407 -6.77 -34.06 5.86
N LEU A 408 -7.24 -34.33 7.07
CA LEU A 408 -6.46 -34.16 8.29
C LEU A 408 -5.57 -35.40 8.53
N SER A 409 -4.58 -35.25 9.41
CA SER A 409 -3.75 -36.35 9.88
C SER A 409 -3.94 -36.48 11.38
N LEU A 410 -4.98 -37.23 11.79
CA LEU A 410 -5.40 -37.39 13.17
C LEU A 410 -4.94 -38.74 13.75
N ARG A 411 -4.99 -38.85 15.07
CA ARG A 411 -4.75 -40.09 15.84
C ARG A 411 -5.70 -40.19 17.02
N THR A 412 -5.94 -41.41 17.50
CA THR A 412 -6.62 -41.63 18.78
C THR A 412 -5.77 -41.14 19.96
N SER A 413 -6.40 -40.98 21.13
CA SER A 413 -5.74 -40.52 22.37
C SER A 413 -5.08 -39.14 22.26
N GLN A 414 -5.51 -38.33 21.29
CA GLN A 414 -5.14 -36.94 21.12
C GLN A 414 -6.42 -36.11 21.09
N LYS A 415 -6.50 -35.12 21.98
CA LYS A 415 -7.57 -34.13 21.96
C LYS A 415 -7.27 -33.04 20.93
N TYR A 416 -8.30 -32.67 20.17
CA TYR A 416 -8.27 -31.64 19.14
C TYR A 416 -9.32 -30.58 19.47
N TYR A 417 -8.96 -29.31 19.29
CA TYR A 417 -9.79 -28.16 19.65
C TYR A 417 -10.08 -27.33 18.42
N PHE A 418 -11.34 -26.94 18.23
CA PHE A 418 -11.68 -25.86 17.31
C PHE A 418 -11.55 -24.51 18.02
N SER A 419 -10.93 -23.56 17.34
CA SER A 419 -10.90 -22.15 17.71
C SER A 419 -11.63 -21.37 16.65
N VAL A 420 -12.60 -20.54 17.03
CA VAL A 420 -13.41 -19.74 16.12
C VAL A 420 -13.35 -18.27 16.53
N ARG A 421 -13.20 -17.39 15.55
CA ARG A 421 -13.33 -15.93 15.74
C ARG A 421 -14.22 -15.36 14.65
N ALA A 422 -14.98 -14.32 14.99
CA ALA A 422 -15.79 -13.58 14.05
C ALA A 422 -15.07 -12.32 13.59
N VAL A 423 -15.36 -11.88 12.36
CA VAL A 423 -14.90 -10.62 11.79
C VAL A 423 -16.14 -9.81 11.40
N ASP A 424 -16.18 -8.53 11.77
CA ASP A 424 -17.28 -7.61 11.40
C ASP A 424 -17.07 -6.97 10.02
N ASN A 425 -18.06 -6.19 9.56
CA ASN A 425 -17.99 -5.45 8.31
C ASN A 425 -17.02 -4.25 8.34
N ALA A 426 -16.55 -3.84 9.52
CA ALA A 426 -15.52 -2.82 9.67
C ALA A 426 -14.09 -3.39 9.51
N GLY A 427 -13.96 -4.73 9.54
CA GLY A 427 -12.71 -5.47 9.50
C GLY A 427 -12.13 -5.77 10.89
N GLY A 428 -12.85 -5.48 11.96
CA GLY A 428 -12.52 -5.85 13.33
C GLY A 428 -12.61 -7.37 13.52
N THR A 429 -11.55 -7.96 14.07
CA THR A 429 -11.48 -9.40 14.36
C THR A 429 -11.63 -9.63 15.87
N GLY A 430 -12.63 -10.42 16.25
CA GLY A 430 -12.94 -10.71 17.65
C GLY A 430 -11.93 -11.64 18.32
N THR A 431 -12.05 -11.79 19.64
CA THR A 431 -11.29 -12.79 20.38
C THR A 431 -11.72 -14.21 19.99
N ALA A 432 -10.77 -15.13 19.94
CA ALA A 432 -11.07 -16.52 19.63
C ALA A 432 -11.79 -17.21 20.79
N VAL A 433 -12.90 -17.88 20.49
CA VAL A 433 -13.59 -18.81 21.40
C VAL A 433 -13.19 -20.23 21.01
N ASN A 434 -12.99 -21.09 22.00
CA ASN A 434 -12.51 -22.45 21.78
C ASN A 434 -13.54 -23.46 22.25
N SER A 435 -13.62 -24.61 21.57
CA SER A 435 -14.36 -25.76 22.06
C SER A 435 -13.68 -26.41 23.28
N ASN A 436 -14.36 -27.37 23.92
CA ASN A 436 -13.81 -28.18 25.01
C ASN A 436 -12.89 -29.31 24.51
N GLY A 437 -12.94 -29.58 23.20
CA GLY A 437 -12.09 -30.48 22.45
C GLY A 437 -12.66 -31.89 22.32
N GLN A 438 -12.49 -32.46 21.13
CA GLN A 438 -12.90 -33.82 20.76
C GLN A 438 -11.70 -34.74 20.50
N GLU A 439 -11.90 -36.04 20.67
CA GLU A 439 -10.94 -37.09 20.32
C GLU A 439 -11.46 -37.94 19.16
N VAL A 440 -10.56 -38.70 18.52
CA VAL A 440 -10.99 -39.71 17.55
C VAL A 440 -11.59 -40.90 18.29
N LEU A 441 -12.83 -41.31 17.95
CA LEU A 441 -13.48 -42.46 18.58
C LEU A 441 -12.63 -43.73 18.39
N PRO A 442 -12.15 -44.37 19.47
CA PRO A 442 -11.42 -45.62 19.40
C PRO A 442 -12.26 -46.75 18.77
N GLN A 443 -11.75 -47.41 17.74
CA GLN A 443 -12.44 -48.49 17.01
C GLN A 443 -11.51 -49.68 16.76
N ILE A 444 -12.06 -50.88 16.96
CA ILE A 444 -11.46 -52.14 16.54
C ILE A 444 -12.53 -53.10 16.07
N SER A 445 -12.26 -53.82 14.99
CA SER A 445 -13.04 -54.95 14.53
C SER A 445 -12.10 -56.05 14.06
N PHE A 446 -12.50 -57.30 14.26
CA PHE A 446 -11.73 -58.44 13.81
C PHE A 446 -12.64 -59.58 13.37
N THR A 447 -12.15 -60.42 12.48
CA THR A 447 -12.80 -61.67 12.07
C THR A 447 -11.79 -62.81 12.03
N LEU A 448 -12.27 -64.02 12.28
CA LEU A 448 -11.55 -65.26 12.05
C LEU A 448 -12.27 -66.02 10.92
N ASN A 449 -11.54 -66.44 9.90
CA ASN A 449 -12.15 -67.12 8.73
C ASN A 449 -12.90 -68.41 9.10
N GLU A 450 -12.42 -69.15 10.12
CA GLU A 450 -13.04 -70.38 10.62
C GLU A 450 -12.98 -70.42 12.15
N SER A 451 -14.12 -70.66 12.81
CA SER A 451 -14.18 -70.80 14.27
C SER A 451 -13.81 -72.21 14.77
N SER A 452 -13.48 -73.14 13.87
CA SER A 452 -13.12 -74.52 14.20
C SER A 452 -12.12 -75.07 13.21
N VAL A 453 -11.04 -75.66 13.71
CA VAL A 453 -10.01 -76.32 12.90
C VAL A 453 -10.13 -77.83 13.07
N LEU A 454 -10.41 -78.53 11.97
CA LEU A 454 -10.51 -80.00 11.96
C LEU A 454 -9.26 -80.61 11.32
N PHE A 455 -8.47 -81.31 12.14
CA PHE A 455 -7.38 -82.16 11.65
C PHE A 455 -7.91 -83.47 11.06
N ASN A 456 -7.18 -83.99 10.08
CA ASN A 456 -7.42 -85.30 9.49
C ASN A 456 -7.24 -86.42 10.53
N ASN A 457 -7.84 -87.59 10.28
CA ASN A 457 -7.56 -88.78 11.07
C ASN A 457 -6.08 -89.20 10.89
N LEU A 458 -5.27 -89.08 11.93
CA LEU A 458 -3.83 -89.32 11.89
C LEU A 458 -3.53 -90.81 11.87
N ASN A 459 -2.77 -91.27 10.88
CA ASN A 459 -2.43 -92.67 10.67
C ASN A 459 -1.13 -92.80 9.84
N THR A 460 -0.77 -94.02 9.43
CA THR A 460 0.46 -94.26 8.66
C THR A 460 0.52 -93.52 7.31
N THR A 461 -0.62 -93.26 6.66
CA THR A 461 -0.70 -92.63 5.33
C THR A 461 -0.36 -91.14 5.33
N ASN A 462 -0.65 -90.43 6.43
CA ASN A 462 -0.26 -89.03 6.62
C ASN A 462 0.92 -88.90 7.58
N SER A 463 1.68 -89.99 7.78
CA SER A 463 2.83 -90.03 8.69
C SER A 463 2.51 -89.52 10.10
N TRP A 464 1.28 -89.76 10.56
CA TRP A 464 0.76 -89.32 11.85
C TRP A 464 0.86 -87.82 12.10
N THR A 465 0.83 -86.99 11.05
CA THR A 465 0.89 -85.53 11.15
C THR A 465 -0.11 -84.85 10.21
N ASP A 466 -0.56 -83.67 10.59
CA ASP A 466 -1.40 -82.80 9.76
C ASP A 466 -1.16 -81.33 10.12
N THR A 467 -1.43 -80.44 9.17
CA THR A 467 -1.27 -78.98 9.34
C THR A 467 -2.49 -78.27 8.76
N LYS A 468 -3.02 -77.32 9.53
CA LYS A 468 -4.20 -76.52 9.17
C LYS A 468 -3.92 -75.06 9.47
N THR A 469 -4.72 -74.16 8.91
CA THR A 469 -4.51 -72.71 9.02
C THR A 469 -5.81 -71.99 9.33
N SER A 470 -5.72 -70.92 10.10
CA SER A 470 -6.79 -69.92 10.22
C SER A 470 -6.21 -68.53 9.98
N THR A 471 -7.02 -67.65 9.40
CA THR A 471 -6.66 -66.29 9.04
C THR A 471 -7.47 -65.32 9.87
N PHE A 472 -6.76 -64.45 10.59
CA PHE A 472 -7.30 -63.29 11.28
C PHE A 472 -7.34 -62.13 10.32
N THR A 473 -8.38 -61.31 10.41
CA THR A 473 -8.48 -60.03 9.70
C THR A 473 -8.85 -58.96 10.70
N THR A 474 -8.07 -57.89 10.81
CA THR A 474 -8.28 -56.81 11.78
C THR A 474 -8.37 -55.47 11.08
N THR A 475 -9.28 -54.62 11.56
CA THR A 475 -9.39 -53.20 11.18
C THR A 475 -9.40 -52.38 12.47
N THR A 476 -8.55 -51.37 12.57
CA THR A 476 -8.41 -50.55 13.78
C THR A 476 -7.88 -49.15 13.46
N ASN A 477 -8.21 -48.19 14.31
CA ASN A 477 -7.64 -46.83 14.30
C ASN A 477 -6.75 -46.55 15.53
N ALA A 478 -6.40 -47.58 16.30
CA ALA A 478 -5.61 -47.45 17.53
C ALA A 478 -4.19 -46.93 17.25
N TYR A 479 -3.84 -45.78 17.83
CA TYR A 479 -2.60 -45.07 17.51
C TYR A 479 -1.33 -45.93 17.63
N ASN A 480 -1.23 -46.83 18.61
CA ASN A 480 -0.08 -47.73 18.78
C ASN A 480 -0.33 -49.15 18.24
N GLY A 481 -1.28 -49.30 17.31
CA GLY A 481 -1.63 -50.57 16.67
C GLY A 481 -2.41 -51.52 17.58
N TYR A 482 -2.20 -52.82 17.43
CA TYR A 482 -2.91 -53.85 18.21
C TYR A 482 -2.08 -55.11 18.38
N SER A 483 -2.51 -55.99 19.28
CA SER A 483 -1.90 -57.30 19.49
C SER A 483 -2.98 -58.38 19.56
N VAL A 484 -2.70 -59.53 18.96
CA VAL A 484 -3.49 -60.76 19.07
C VAL A 484 -2.75 -61.71 20.00
N ILE A 485 -3.38 -62.06 21.11
CA ILE A 485 -2.84 -62.95 22.14
C ILE A 485 -3.64 -64.24 22.12
N ALA A 486 -2.98 -65.40 22.19
CA ALA A 486 -3.64 -66.69 22.18
C ALA A 486 -3.16 -67.62 23.30
N TYR A 487 -4.09 -68.41 23.82
CA TYR A 487 -3.79 -69.52 24.74
C TYR A 487 -4.75 -70.69 24.51
N ALA A 488 -4.28 -71.91 24.78
CA ALA A 488 -5.11 -73.09 24.81
C ALA A 488 -5.74 -73.24 26.20
N THR A 489 -7.02 -73.61 26.26
CA THR A 489 -7.71 -73.82 27.56
C THR A 489 -7.37 -75.15 28.22
N ASP A 490 -6.83 -76.10 27.46
CA ASP A 490 -6.43 -77.43 27.89
C ASP A 490 -5.47 -78.04 26.85
N TYR A 491 -4.81 -79.15 27.17
CA TYR A 491 -4.19 -80.01 26.15
C TYR A 491 -5.26 -80.51 25.16
N LEU A 492 -4.85 -80.97 23.97
CA LEU A 492 -5.72 -81.75 23.10
C LEU A 492 -6.14 -83.03 23.82
N ARG A 493 -7.31 -83.03 24.45
CA ARG A 493 -7.77 -84.08 25.35
C ARG A 493 -8.75 -85.02 24.63
N SER A 494 -8.60 -86.31 24.88
CA SER A 494 -9.50 -87.33 24.34
C SER A 494 -10.89 -87.20 24.95
N ILE A 495 -11.92 -87.18 24.10
CA ILE A 495 -13.32 -87.16 24.52
C ILE A 495 -13.71 -88.49 25.17
N ALA A 496 -13.23 -89.62 24.63
CA ALA A 496 -13.55 -90.95 25.14
C ALA A 496 -12.75 -91.31 26.41
N TYR A 497 -11.55 -90.74 26.59
CA TYR A 497 -10.62 -91.08 27.67
C TYR A 497 -10.01 -89.81 28.26
N PRO A 498 -10.66 -89.14 29.23
CA PRO A 498 -10.24 -87.82 29.71
C PRO A 498 -8.82 -87.76 30.31
N SER A 499 -8.25 -88.89 30.76
CA SER A 499 -6.86 -88.96 31.23
C SER A 499 -5.82 -89.00 30.09
N VAL A 500 -6.26 -89.23 28.85
CA VAL A 500 -5.41 -89.30 27.66
C VAL A 500 -5.47 -87.99 26.90
N PHE A 501 -4.29 -87.43 26.61
CA PHE A 501 -4.16 -86.19 25.85
C PHE A 501 -2.94 -86.26 24.93
N ILE A 502 -2.91 -85.37 23.95
CA ILE A 502 -1.72 -85.11 23.12
C ILE A 502 -0.99 -83.93 23.77
N SER A 503 0.29 -84.13 24.08
CA SER A 503 1.12 -83.09 24.71
C SER A 503 1.34 -81.90 23.78
N ASP A 504 1.78 -80.79 24.35
CA ASP A 504 2.22 -79.65 23.56
C ASP A 504 3.53 -79.95 22.81
N PHE A 505 3.76 -79.23 21.72
CA PHE A 505 5.06 -79.20 21.05
C PHE A 505 6.13 -78.64 22.01
N GLN A 506 7.37 -79.11 21.88
CA GLN A 506 8.44 -78.75 22.82
C GLN A 506 8.92 -77.30 22.69
N GLY A 507 8.84 -76.72 21.47
CA GLY A 507 9.20 -75.32 21.23
C GLY A 507 8.31 -74.36 22.03
N THR A 508 8.88 -73.29 22.55
CA THR A 508 8.17 -72.28 23.34
C THR A 508 8.04 -70.97 22.59
N TYR A 509 7.18 -70.06 23.05
CA TYR A 509 7.07 -68.73 22.45
C TYR A 509 8.42 -67.96 22.44
N ALA A 510 9.19 -68.03 23.52
CA ALA A 510 10.51 -67.38 23.63
C ALA A 510 11.63 -68.12 22.88
N ALA A 511 11.44 -69.39 22.53
CA ALA A 511 12.40 -70.22 21.82
C ALA A 511 11.64 -71.20 20.91
N PRO A 512 11.09 -70.74 19.77
CA PRO A 512 10.36 -71.59 18.86
C PRO A 512 11.32 -72.53 18.12
N GLU A 513 10.86 -73.73 17.80
CA GLU A 513 11.70 -74.78 17.23
C GLU A 513 11.20 -75.26 15.87
N THR A 514 12.11 -75.66 14.98
CA THR A 514 11.73 -76.32 13.73
C THR A 514 11.11 -77.69 14.02
N TRP A 515 9.99 -77.97 13.33
CA TRP A 515 9.39 -79.30 13.31
C TRP A 515 10.16 -80.15 12.30
N ALA A 516 10.97 -81.10 12.79
CA ALA A 516 11.83 -81.91 11.94
C ALA A 516 11.03 -82.80 10.96
N PRO A 517 11.65 -83.31 9.86
CA PRO A 517 10.98 -84.12 8.85
C PRO A 517 10.34 -85.41 9.40
N PRO A 518 9.46 -86.09 8.63
CA PRO A 518 8.69 -87.25 9.11
C PRO A 518 9.61 -88.38 9.59
N GLY A 519 9.57 -88.69 10.89
CA GLY A 519 10.37 -89.73 11.54
C GLY A 519 11.02 -89.32 12.86
N ASP A 520 11.12 -88.03 13.14
CA ASP A 520 11.78 -87.53 14.36
C ASP A 520 10.87 -87.45 15.59
N SER A 521 11.50 -87.49 16.77
CA SER A 521 10.96 -87.54 18.13
C SER A 521 10.06 -86.36 18.57
N LYS A 522 9.71 -85.45 17.66
CA LYS A 522 8.92 -84.24 17.96
C LYS A 522 7.44 -84.44 17.68
N TYR A 523 6.70 -84.77 18.73
CA TYR A 523 5.24 -84.92 18.74
C TYR A 523 4.59 -83.80 19.54
N GLY A 524 3.30 -83.61 19.30
CA GLY A 524 2.46 -82.72 20.06
C GLY A 524 1.66 -81.77 19.18
N PHE A 525 1.12 -80.75 19.83
CA PHE A 525 0.35 -79.69 19.21
C PHE A 525 1.05 -78.33 19.36
N GLY A 526 1.15 -77.59 18.26
CA GLY A 526 1.77 -76.28 18.26
C GLY A 526 1.26 -75.41 17.11
N TYR A 527 1.73 -74.18 17.10
CA TYR A 527 1.39 -73.20 16.08
C TYR A 527 2.63 -72.49 15.56
N SER A 528 2.45 -71.87 14.41
CA SER A 528 3.34 -70.84 13.86
C SER A 528 2.46 -69.71 13.32
N THR A 529 3.05 -68.54 13.11
CA THR A 529 2.35 -67.36 12.62
C THR A 529 3.01 -66.86 11.33
N SER A 530 2.22 -66.25 10.46
CA SER A 530 2.74 -65.52 9.29
C SER A 530 3.30 -64.16 9.65
N ASP A 531 2.98 -63.66 10.84
CA ASP A 531 3.54 -62.42 11.37
C ASP A 531 4.99 -62.64 11.81
N CYS A 532 5.91 -62.04 11.09
CA CYS A 532 7.34 -62.21 11.32
C CYS A 532 7.89 -61.25 12.39
N ASP A 533 7.12 -60.24 12.78
CA ASP A 533 7.56 -59.12 13.61
C ASP A 533 7.02 -59.17 15.04
N VAL A 534 6.25 -60.23 15.37
CA VAL A 534 5.71 -60.49 16.71
C VAL A 534 6.78 -60.29 17.77
N ASN A 535 6.65 -59.18 18.51
CA ASN A 535 7.48 -58.75 19.64
C ASN A 535 8.84 -58.10 19.34
N SER A 536 9.13 -57.62 18.12
CA SER A 536 10.38 -56.89 17.72
C SER A 536 11.73 -57.61 17.96
N ALA A 537 11.72 -58.69 18.73
CA ALA A 537 12.77 -59.65 18.87
C ALA A 537 12.53 -60.69 17.78
N LEU A 538 13.58 -60.87 16.99
CA LEU A 538 13.76 -61.74 15.84
C LEU A 538 13.47 -63.24 16.09
N PHE A 539 12.66 -63.63 17.08
CA PHE A 539 12.39 -65.02 17.51
C PHE A 539 11.90 -65.92 16.37
N TRP A 540 11.03 -65.37 15.52
CA TRP A 540 10.46 -66.05 14.35
C TRP A 540 11.31 -65.87 13.08
N THR A 541 12.36 -65.03 13.13
CA THR A 541 13.10 -64.69 11.92
C THR A 541 14.07 -65.79 11.47
N GLY A 542 13.79 -66.17 10.23
CA GLY A 542 14.64 -66.88 9.30
C GLY A 542 14.02 -66.70 7.92
N VAL A 543 14.21 -65.50 7.36
CA VAL A 543 13.88 -65.03 5.99
C VAL A 543 12.43 -65.27 5.60
N SER A 544 11.54 -64.27 5.72
CA SER A 544 10.10 -64.40 5.49
C SER A 544 9.51 -65.65 6.16
N CYS A 545 8.27 -65.99 5.84
CA CYS A 545 7.87 -67.39 5.81
C CYS A 545 8.66 -68.24 4.77
N THR A 546 9.98 -68.03 4.54
CA THR A 546 10.77 -68.70 3.48
C THR A 546 11.98 -69.51 3.97
N GLY A 547 12.29 -69.53 5.28
CA GLY A 547 13.11 -70.57 5.90
C GLY A 547 12.31 -71.79 6.40
N SER A 548 12.95 -72.70 7.15
CA SER A 548 12.26 -73.82 7.81
C SER A 548 11.32 -73.29 8.91
N GLN A 549 10.00 -73.45 8.71
CA GLN A 549 8.97 -72.97 9.64
C GLN A 549 9.20 -73.49 11.06
N LYS A 550 9.29 -72.55 12.02
CA LYS A 550 9.38 -72.85 13.45
C LYS A 550 7.99 -72.87 14.07
N TYR A 551 7.82 -73.64 15.12
CA TYR A 551 6.58 -73.78 15.86
C TYR A 551 6.81 -73.55 17.35
N ALA A 552 5.79 -73.06 18.04
CA ALA A 552 5.72 -72.96 19.48
C ALA A 552 4.46 -73.67 19.98
N ARG A 553 4.45 -74.10 21.23
CA ARG A 553 3.21 -74.45 21.93
C ARG A 553 2.38 -73.21 22.24
N PHE A 554 1.07 -73.38 22.36
CA PHE A 554 0.24 -72.39 23.01
C PHE A 554 0.48 -72.41 24.53
N SER A 555 0.50 -71.24 25.17
CA SER A 555 0.34 -71.15 26.62
C SER A 555 -0.96 -71.84 27.07
N GLN A 556 -0.95 -72.45 28.25
CA GLN A 556 -2.13 -73.08 28.87
C GLN A 556 -2.82 -72.20 29.91
N SER A 557 -2.40 -70.94 30.02
CA SER A 557 -2.95 -69.97 30.96
C SER A 557 -3.11 -68.60 30.32
N ALA A 558 -4.19 -67.92 30.67
CA ALA A 558 -4.40 -66.52 30.31
C ALA A 558 -3.28 -65.63 30.91
N PRO A 559 -2.89 -64.53 30.23
CA PRO A 559 -3.46 -64.01 28.98
C PRO A 559 -3.02 -64.77 27.72
N GLY A 560 -1.96 -65.57 27.80
CA GLY A 560 -1.40 -66.29 26.66
C GLY A 560 -0.15 -65.65 26.08
N ASP A 561 0.22 -66.07 24.87
CA ASP A 561 1.36 -65.54 24.13
C ASP A 561 0.87 -64.70 22.94
N LYS A 562 1.62 -63.65 22.59
CA LYS A 562 1.31 -62.84 21.41
C LYS A 562 1.56 -63.68 20.16
N VAL A 563 0.56 -63.80 19.28
CA VAL A 563 0.63 -64.61 18.05
C VAL A 563 0.61 -63.79 16.77
N ALA A 564 0.16 -62.54 16.86
CA ALA A 564 0.27 -61.54 15.81
C ALA A 564 0.19 -60.14 16.44
N ASP A 565 0.77 -59.12 15.83
CA ASP A 565 0.59 -57.72 16.16
C ASP A 565 0.78 -56.80 14.95
N HIS A 566 0.25 -55.60 15.09
CA HIS A 566 0.70 -54.47 14.29
C HIS A 566 1.39 -53.50 15.23
N ALA A 567 2.70 -53.34 15.06
CA ALA A 567 3.49 -52.37 15.81
C ALA A 567 3.72 -51.14 14.93
N GLY A 568 3.21 -49.98 15.33
CA GLY A 568 3.41 -48.75 14.56
C GLY A 568 2.39 -47.65 14.88
N GLY A 569 2.80 -46.42 14.59
CA GLY A 569 1.95 -45.22 14.73
C GLY A 569 0.89 -45.16 13.62
N ILE A 570 -0.38 -45.39 13.96
CA ILE A 570 -1.51 -45.21 13.04
C ILE A 570 -1.95 -43.74 13.09
N ILE A 571 -1.68 -42.99 12.02
CA ILE A 571 -2.04 -41.57 11.89
C ILE A 571 -2.62 -41.31 10.49
N GLY A 572 -3.71 -40.56 10.40
CA GLY A 572 -4.31 -40.10 9.15
C GLY A 572 -5.04 -41.17 8.34
N SER A 573 -4.74 -42.45 8.53
CA SER A 573 -5.43 -43.55 7.85
C SER A 573 -5.48 -44.79 8.75
N PRO A 574 -6.66 -45.41 8.93
CA PRO A 574 -6.78 -46.60 9.76
C PRO A 574 -6.16 -47.81 9.07
N ILE A 575 -5.78 -48.81 9.85
CA ILE A 575 -5.48 -50.13 9.30
C ILE A 575 -6.79 -50.78 8.90
N THR A 576 -6.87 -51.25 7.66
CA THR A 576 -8.07 -51.87 7.10
C THR A 576 -7.75 -53.27 6.59
N ASN A 577 -8.51 -54.25 7.06
CA ASN A 577 -8.44 -55.65 6.64
C ASN A 577 -7.03 -56.25 6.66
N GLU A 578 -6.21 -55.90 7.65
CA GLU A 578 -4.88 -56.51 7.79
C GLU A 578 -5.04 -57.97 8.23
N THR A 579 -4.28 -58.86 7.60
CA THR A 579 -4.43 -60.30 7.81
C THR A 579 -3.18 -60.99 8.32
N PHE A 580 -3.37 -61.87 9.31
CA PHE A 580 -2.33 -62.79 9.79
C PHE A 580 -2.84 -64.22 9.79
N THR A 581 -1.99 -65.16 9.36
CA THR A 581 -2.32 -66.59 9.31
C THR A 581 -1.64 -67.32 10.44
N ILE A 582 -2.42 -68.03 11.25
CA ILE A 582 -1.92 -68.95 12.26
C ILE A 582 -1.99 -70.36 11.69
N SER A 583 -0.83 -71.01 11.57
CA SER A 583 -0.74 -72.40 11.11
C SER A 583 -0.58 -73.34 12.29
N TYR A 584 -1.57 -74.19 12.51
CA TYR A 584 -1.61 -75.20 13.55
C TYR A 584 -1.04 -76.51 13.02
N ARG A 585 -0.14 -77.13 13.78
CA ARG A 585 0.45 -78.42 13.43
C ARG A 585 0.27 -79.42 14.56
N LEU A 586 -0.08 -80.64 14.16
CA LEU A 586 -0.30 -81.76 15.04
C LEU A 586 0.54 -82.94 14.56
N ALA A 587 1.21 -83.61 15.49
CA ALA A 587 1.85 -84.90 15.24
C ALA A 587 1.73 -85.81 16.45
N VAL A 588 1.48 -87.11 16.23
CA VAL A 588 1.34 -88.10 17.30
C VAL A 588 2.19 -89.34 17.03
N GLN A 589 2.51 -90.09 18.08
CA GLN A 589 3.13 -91.40 17.93
C GLN A 589 2.09 -92.42 17.43
N GLY A 590 2.53 -93.46 16.72
CA GLY A 590 1.63 -94.55 16.31
C GLY A 590 1.02 -95.34 17.48
N SER A 591 1.53 -95.14 18.71
CA SER A 591 0.98 -95.67 19.97
C SER A 591 -0.10 -94.79 20.60
N GLN A 592 -0.36 -93.58 20.06
CA GLN A 592 -1.41 -92.70 20.58
C GLN A 592 -2.78 -93.38 20.47
N ALA A 593 -3.56 -93.36 21.55
CA ALA A 593 -4.87 -94.01 21.56
C ALA A 593 -5.80 -93.43 20.49
N ALA A 594 -6.47 -94.28 19.71
CA ALA A 594 -7.44 -93.84 18.72
C ALA A 594 -8.67 -93.24 19.42
N SER A 595 -8.91 -91.94 19.23
CA SER A 595 -10.03 -91.20 19.81
C SER A 595 -10.20 -89.86 19.09
N THR A 596 -11.29 -89.14 19.36
CA THR A 596 -11.42 -87.72 19.03
C THR A 596 -10.77 -86.90 20.13
N TYR A 597 -9.82 -86.05 19.75
CA TYR A 597 -9.14 -85.11 20.64
C TYR A 597 -9.63 -83.69 20.38
N ARG A 598 -9.80 -82.90 21.44
CA ARG A 598 -10.28 -81.52 21.34
C ARG A 598 -9.57 -80.61 22.34
N THR A 599 -9.35 -79.37 21.93
CA THR A 599 -9.00 -78.24 22.79
C THR A 599 -9.69 -76.99 22.22
N ASN A 600 -9.75 -75.91 23.01
CA ASN A 600 -10.17 -74.59 22.55
C ASN A 600 -8.98 -73.65 22.61
N ILE A 601 -8.79 -72.86 21.55
CA ILE A 601 -7.86 -71.73 21.55
C ILE A 601 -8.67 -70.45 21.74
N THR A 602 -8.34 -69.70 22.78
CA THR A 602 -8.92 -68.38 23.03
C THR A 602 -8.01 -67.33 22.44
N TYR A 603 -8.57 -66.45 21.60
CA TYR A 603 -7.88 -65.29 21.05
C TYR A 603 -8.38 -64.01 21.72
N VAL A 604 -7.45 -63.17 22.17
CA VAL A 604 -7.72 -61.85 22.74
C VAL A 604 -7.07 -60.81 21.84
N ILE A 605 -7.89 -59.93 21.26
CA ILE A 605 -7.42 -58.85 20.40
C ILE A 605 -7.42 -57.57 21.23
N ALA A 606 -6.23 -57.01 21.45
CA ALA A 606 -6.02 -55.83 22.28
C ALA A 606 -5.53 -54.66 21.43
N PRO A 607 -6.33 -53.62 21.17
CA PRO A 607 -5.85 -52.36 20.60
C PRO A 607 -4.97 -51.61 21.60
N ASN A 608 -3.96 -50.90 21.10
CA ASN A 608 -3.09 -50.05 21.89
C ASN A 608 -3.39 -48.59 21.52
N PHE A 609 -4.29 -47.94 22.25
CA PHE A 609 -4.72 -46.56 21.97
C PHE A 609 -3.70 -45.51 22.43
#